data_AF-A0A7W7CLD0-F1
#
_entry.id   AF-A0A7W7CLD0-F1
#
_cell.length_a   1.000
_cell.length_b   1.000
_cell.length_c   1.000
_cell.angle_alpha   90.00
_cell.angle_beta   90.00
_cell.angle_gamma   90.00
#
_symmetry.space_group_name_H-M   'P 1'
#
loop_
_entity.id
_entity.type
_entity.pdbx_description
1 polymer ?
#
loop_
_entity_poly.entity_id
_entity_poly.type
_entity_poly.pdbx_seq_one_letter_code
_entity_poly.pdbx_strand_id
1 'polypeptide(L)'
;MTTTLARQPVDASPTLHYYLVHDRIGEPDSLLVEELLPAPDHSSAGLVSGVRSRRESSWRDGADTSRRLRLDAALRLQVVAVGRAAAAEFYRSVCGVGLPDEAALRAQFGELPAQPPRPLRLSGPEAAPGFRETRVYRILFVNELTQDGLDALSSGWQMPVVGDLVDPEVRILGAVHRQVSGDCFRWDLRRVAAGAAWGLDVTCDLAGERDEAVGVLLRGLTAQMRQQGLIPVTVDRFR
;
A
#
# COMPACT_ATOMS: atom_id res chain seq x y z
N MET A 1 -43.68 -14.04 -13.27
CA MET A 1 -42.96 -12.87 -12.74
C MET A 1 -41.64 -13.37 -12.19
N THR A 2 -40.54 -13.13 -12.90
CA THR A 2 -39.23 -13.69 -12.60
C THR A 2 -38.39 -12.58 -12.00
N THR A 3 -38.16 -12.63 -10.69
CA THR A 3 -37.35 -11.65 -9.97
C THR A 3 -35.88 -11.96 -10.23
N THR A 4 -35.26 -11.21 -11.13
CA THR A 4 -33.82 -11.24 -11.36
C THR A 4 -33.13 -10.61 -10.16
N LEU A 5 -32.47 -11.43 -9.34
CA LEU A 5 -31.51 -10.97 -8.34
C LEU A 5 -30.37 -10.27 -9.07
N ALA A 6 -30.36 -8.93 -9.01
CA ALA A 6 -29.23 -8.14 -9.43
C ALA A 6 -28.02 -8.54 -8.59
N ARG A 7 -27.02 -9.13 -9.26
CA ARG A 7 -25.72 -9.44 -8.69
C ARG A 7 -25.09 -8.13 -8.26
N GLN A 8 -25.14 -7.86 -6.97
CA GLN A 8 -24.45 -6.75 -6.32
C GLN A 8 -22.97 -6.85 -6.73
N PRO A 9 -22.35 -5.81 -7.30
CA PRO A 9 -20.92 -5.83 -7.56
C PRO A 9 -20.24 -6.07 -6.23
N VAL A 10 -19.39 -7.10 -6.18
CA VAL A 10 -18.48 -7.31 -5.05
C VAL A 10 -17.74 -6.00 -4.88
N ASP A 11 -17.99 -5.31 -3.78
CA ASP A 11 -17.33 -4.05 -3.45
C ASP A 11 -15.83 -4.32 -3.53
N ALA A 12 -15.20 -3.84 -4.60
CA ALA A 12 -13.76 -3.93 -4.73
C ALA A 12 -13.21 -3.09 -3.58
N SER A 13 -12.42 -3.72 -2.71
CA SER A 13 -11.76 -3.01 -1.61
C SER A 13 -11.15 -1.71 -2.13
N PRO A 14 -11.34 -0.58 -1.41
CA PRO A 14 -10.90 0.72 -1.89
C PRO A 14 -9.43 0.68 -2.29
N THR A 15 -9.16 1.13 -3.51
CA THR A 15 -7.82 1.12 -4.09
C THR A 15 -7.02 2.35 -3.68
N LEU A 16 -7.71 3.43 -3.30
CA LEU A 16 -7.09 4.66 -2.88
C LEU A 16 -6.61 4.58 -1.44
N HIS A 17 -5.47 5.21 -1.19
CA HIS A 17 -4.87 5.38 0.12
C HIS A 17 -5.29 6.73 0.70
N TYR A 18 -6.03 6.69 1.81
CA TYR A 18 -6.49 7.90 2.50
C TYR A 18 -5.61 8.21 3.71
N TYR A 19 -5.26 9.48 3.87
CA TYR A 19 -4.51 10.00 5.01
C TYR A 19 -5.11 11.30 5.52
N LEU A 20 -5.26 11.42 6.84
CA LEU A 20 -5.54 12.69 7.49
C LEU A 20 -4.22 13.34 7.87
N VAL A 21 -4.03 14.58 7.43
CA VAL A 21 -2.90 15.42 7.82
C VAL A 21 -3.41 16.39 8.87
N HIS A 22 -2.83 16.32 10.06
CA HIS A 22 -3.17 17.16 11.20
C HIS A 22 -2.31 18.41 11.20
N ASP A 23 -2.84 19.49 11.75
CA ASP A 23 -2.06 20.69 12.02
C ASP A 23 -1.20 20.53 13.30
N ARG A 24 -0.54 21.62 13.70
CA ARG A 24 0.35 21.63 14.88
C ARG A 24 -0.38 21.52 16.22
N ILE A 25 -1.69 21.78 16.26
CA ILE A 25 -2.50 21.64 17.48
C ILE A 25 -3.18 20.26 17.54
N GLY A 26 -2.96 19.42 16.52
CA GLY A 26 -3.44 18.03 16.47
C GLY A 26 -4.81 17.86 15.83
N GLU A 27 -5.36 18.90 15.20
CA GLU A 27 -6.66 18.85 14.53
C GLU A 27 -6.52 18.44 13.06
N PRO A 28 -7.42 17.61 12.51
CA PRO A 28 -7.41 17.29 11.08
C PRO A 28 -7.58 18.55 10.21
N ASP A 29 -6.54 18.90 9.44
CA ASP A 29 -6.54 20.06 8.55
C ASP A 29 -6.81 19.68 7.09
N SER A 30 -6.29 18.53 6.64
CA SER A 30 -6.47 18.11 5.25
C SER A 30 -6.58 16.60 5.07
N LEU A 31 -7.26 16.22 3.98
CA LEU A 31 -7.34 14.86 3.48
C LEU A 31 -6.41 14.73 2.27
N LEU A 32 -5.39 13.89 2.39
CA LEU A 32 -4.55 13.44 1.29
C LEU A 32 -5.08 12.09 0.79
N VAL A 33 -5.26 11.97 -0.51
CA VAL A 33 -5.65 10.73 -1.17
C VAL A 33 -4.60 10.39 -2.21
N GLU A 34 -4.07 9.18 -2.15
CA GLU A 34 -3.03 8.70 -3.08
C GLU A 34 -3.46 7.40 -3.78
N GLU A 35 -2.91 7.15 -4.95
CA GLU A 35 -2.98 5.86 -5.65
C GLU A 35 -1.60 5.46 -6.15
N LEU A 36 -1.11 4.30 -5.69
CA LEU A 36 0.08 3.68 -6.25
C LEU A 36 -0.33 2.92 -7.52
N LEU A 37 0.07 3.46 -8.67
CA LEU A 37 -0.31 2.91 -9.97
C LEU A 37 0.52 1.67 -10.27
N PRO A 38 -0.07 0.49 -10.52
CA PRO A 38 0.67 -0.68 -10.94
C PRO A 38 0.99 -0.65 -12.43
N ALA A 39 2.18 -1.08 -12.79
CA ALA A 39 2.55 -1.47 -14.16
C ALA A 39 1.97 -2.85 -14.50
N PRO A 40 2.01 -3.30 -15.78
CA PRO A 40 1.49 -4.62 -16.17
C PRO A 40 2.11 -5.80 -15.42
N ASP A 41 3.32 -5.64 -14.88
CA ASP A 41 4.00 -6.66 -14.08
C ASP A 41 3.80 -6.51 -12.56
N HIS A 42 2.88 -5.62 -12.15
CA HIS A 42 2.58 -5.24 -10.77
C HIS A 42 3.68 -4.49 -10.00
N SER A 43 4.78 -4.10 -10.66
CA SER A 43 5.66 -3.08 -10.09
C SER A 43 4.98 -1.71 -10.09
N SER A 44 5.52 -0.74 -9.36
CA SER A 44 4.99 0.63 -9.33
C SER A 44 5.31 1.36 -10.63
N ALA A 45 4.26 1.77 -11.34
CA ALA A 45 4.32 2.71 -12.46
C ALA A 45 4.38 4.17 -11.98
N GLY A 46 4.00 4.44 -10.73
CA GLY A 46 4.07 5.78 -10.18
C GLY A 46 3.04 6.00 -9.07
N LEU A 47 2.89 7.25 -8.69
CA LEU A 47 2.01 7.67 -7.61
C LEU A 47 1.28 8.93 -8.04
N VAL A 48 -0.03 8.90 -7.97
CA VAL A 48 -0.88 10.09 -8.15
C VAL A 48 -1.54 10.43 -6.84
N SER A 49 -1.82 11.71 -6.63
CA SER A 49 -2.44 12.15 -5.39
C SER A 49 -3.22 13.44 -5.56
N GLY A 50 -4.20 13.61 -4.67
CA GLY A 50 -4.95 14.84 -4.52
C GLY A 50 -5.06 15.20 -3.03
N VAL A 51 -5.06 16.50 -2.74
CA VAL A 51 -5.24 17.02 -1.39
C VAL A 51 -6.46 17.92 -1.31
N ARG A 52 -7.23 17.75 -0.24
CA ARG A 52 -8.37 18.60 0.13
C ARG A 52 -8.14 19.17 1.52
N SER A 53 -7.78 20.45 1.61
CA SER A 53 -7.66 21.16 2.89
C SER A 53 -8.98 21.80 3.31
N ARG A 54 -9.20 21.89 4.63
CA ARG A 54 -10.33 22.57 5.26
C ARG A 54 -10.47 24.03 4.82
N ARG A 55 -9.36 24.70 4.50
CA ARG A 55 -9.33 26.14 4.17
C ARG A 55 -9.71 26.46 2.73
N GLU A 56 -9.74 25.45 1.87
CA GLU A 56 -9.93 25.64 0.44
C GLU A 56 -11.27 25.06 0.02
N SER A 57 -11.73 25.37 -1.18
CA SER A 57 -13.00 24.86 -1.72
C SER A 57 -12.81 23.71 -2.71
N SER A 58 -11.63 23.58 -3.33
CA SER A 58 -11.35 22.58 -4.35
C SER A 58 -10.29 21.57 -3.90
N TRP A 59 -10.20 20.48 -4.66
CA TRP A 59 -9.03 19.60 -4.64
C TRP A 59 -7.84 20.32 -5.30
N ARG A 60 -6.63 19.95 -4.87
CA ARG A 60 -5.38 20.34 -5.52
C ARG A 60 -4.51 19.12 -5.77
N ASP A 61 -3.54 19.29 -6.66
CA ASP A 61 -2.46 18.31 -6.83
C ASP A 61 -1.75 18.07 -5.49
N GLY A 62 -1.66 16.79 -5.11
CA GLY A 62 -1.03 16.34 -3.88
C GLY A 62 0.46 16.00 -4.01
N ALA A 63 1.06 16.08 -5.20
CA ALA A 63 2.39 15.53 -5.47
C ALA A 63 3.50 16.04 -4.55
N ASP A 64 3.52 17.34 -4.23
CA ASP A 64 4.50 17.91 -3.29
C ASP A 64 4.30 17.37 -1.87
N THR A 65 3.05 17.38 -1.39
CA THR A 65 2.68 16.83 -0.07
C THR A 65 3.04 15.34 0.03
N SER A 66 2.74 14.58 -1.01
CA SER A 66 3.03 13.16 -1.15
C SER A 66 4.55 12.86 -1.10
N ARG A 67 5.35 13.69 -1.78
CA ARG A 67 6.81 13.61 -1.74
C ARG A 67 7.35 13.95 -0.36
N ARG A 68 6.88 15.05 0.24
CA ARG A 68 7.26 15.47 1.58
C ARG A 68 6.91 14.41 2.63
N LEU A 69 5.76 13.75 2.52
CA LEU A 69 5.37 12.66 3.41
C LEU A 69 6.43 11.54 3.46
N ARG A 70 7.08 11.24 2.33
CA ARG A 70 8.13 10.22 2.22
C ARG A 70 9.50 10.72 2.70
N LEU A 71 9.78 12.01 2.61
CA LEU A 71 11.09 12.60 2.95
C LEU A 71 11.17 13.18 4.37
N ASP A 72 10.09 13.74 4.89
CA ASP A 72 10.04 14.52 6.13
C ASP A 72 9.47 13.69 7.29
N ALA A 73 10.31 13.35 8.26
CA ALA A 73 9.91 12.60 9.45
C ALA A 73 8.97 13.41 10.36
N ALA A 74 9.14 14.73 10.45
CA ALA A 74 8.29 15.56 11.30
C ALA A 74 6.88 15.69 10.72
N LEU A 75 6.74 15.69 9.40
CA LEU A 75 5.44 15.62 8.74
C LEU A 75 4.75 14.27 9.01
N ARG A 76 5.49 13.15 8.98
CA ARG A 76 4.90 11.83 9.26
C ARG A 76 4.25 11.72 10.64
N LEU A 77 4.77 12.44 11.64
CA LEU A 77 4.17 12.51 12.98
C LEU A 77 2.78 13.18 12.99
N GLN A 78 2.44 13.93 11.95
CA GLN A 78 1.15 14.62 11.81
C GLN A 78 0.17 13.85 10.89
N VAL A 79 0.60 12.72 10.33
CA VAL A 79 -0.18 12.00 9.32
C VAL A 79 -0.66 10.67 9.84
N VAL A 80 -1.97 10.43 9.71
CA VAL A 80 -2.62 9.18 10.11
C VAL A 80 -3.22 8.53 8.87
N ALA A 81 -2.84 7.28 8.60
CA ALA A 81 -3.49 6.47 7.58
C ALA A 81 -4.90 6.10 8.05
N VAL A 82 -5.90 6.32 7.21
CA VAL A 82 -7.30 6.05 7.54
C VAL A 82 -7.97 5.20 6.45
N GLY A 83 -9.08 4.56 6.83
CA GLY A 83 -9.99 3.93 5.89
C GLY A 83 -10.88 4.95 5.19
N ARG A 84 -11.52 4.52 4.09
CA ARG A 84 -12.44 5.36 3.30
C ARG A 84 -13.60 5.92 4.13
N ALA A 85 -14.11 5.16 5.12
CA ALA A 85 -15.19 5.61 5.99
C ALA A 85 -14.80 6.85 6.82
N ALA A 86 -13.68 6.80 7.54
CA ALA A 86 -13.17 7.92 8.32
C ALA A 86 -12.77 9.12 7.43
N ALA A 87 -12.21 8.86 6.24
CA ALA A 87 -11.97 9.91 5.24
C ALA A 87 -13.28 10.58 4.80
N ALA A 88 -14.36 9.82 4.64
CA ALA A 88 -15.66 10.34 4.27
C ALA A 88 -16.33 11.15 5.38
N GLU A 89 -16.14 10.76 6.64
CA GLU A 89 -16.56 11.54 7.81
C GLU A 89 -15.86 12.89 7.86
N PHE A 90 -14.54 12.91 7.74
CA PHE A 90 -13.77 14.16 7.66
C PHE A 90 -14.25 15.02 6.49
N TYR A 91 -14.34 14.45 5.29
CA TYR A 91 -14.75 15.20 4.10
C TYR A 91 -16.14 15.81 4.25
N ARG A 92 -17.09 15.07 4.85
CA ARG A 92 -18.43 15.57 5.14
C ARG A 92 -18.42 16.71 6.16
N SER A 93 -17.60 16.61 7.20
CA SER A 93 -17.46 17.67 8.21
C SER A 93 -16.92 18.99 7.64
N VAL A 94 -16.11 18.90 6.57
CA VAL A 94 -15.47 20.06 5.93
C VAL A 94 -16.32 20.62 4.79
N CYS A 95 -16.86 19.75 3.93
CA CYS A 95 -17.54 20.16 2.69
C CYS A 95 -19.07 20.14 2.80
N GLY A 96 -19.64 19.60 3.87
CA GLY A 96 -21.10 19.41 4.03
C GLY A 96 -21.71 18.33 3.13
N VAL A 97 -20.91 17.64 2.32
CA VAL A 97 -21.36 16.64 1.33
C VAL A 97 -20.55 15.34 1.44
N GLY A 98 -21.06 14.26 0.85
CA GLY A 98 -20.38 12.96 0.85
C GLY A 98 -19.07 12.98 0.06
N LEU A 99 -18.11 12.15 0.47
CA LEU A 99 -16.87 11.93 -0.27
C LEU A 99 -17.20 11.30 -1.64
N PRO A 100 -16.69 11.86 -2.76
CA PRO A 100 -16.89 11.28 -4.08
C PRO A 100 -16.39 9.82 -4.17
N ASP A 101 -16.92 9.07 -5.14
CA ASP A 101 -16.37 7.76 -5.46
C ASP A 101 -14.91 7.84 -5.94
N GLU A 102 -14.22 6.70 -5.95
CA GLU A 102 -12.80 6.68 -6.31
C GLU A 102 -12.54 7.07 -7.78
N ALA A 103 -13.51 6.92 -8.68
CA ALA A 103 -13.35 7.33 -10.08
C ALA A 103 -13.41 8.87 -10.19
N ALA A 104 -14.36 9.50 -9.50
CA ALA A 104 -14.46 10.95 -9.41
C ALA A 104 -13.26 11.58 -8.70
N LEU A 105 -12.72 10.92 -7.65
CA LEU A 105 -11.50 11.37 -6.98
C LEU A 105 -10.28 11.33 -7.91
N ARG A 106 -10.12 10.27 -8.72
CA ARG A 106 -9.02 10.19 -9.70
C ARG A 106 -9.04 11.32 -10.71
N ALA A 107 -10.23 11.77 -11.12
CA ALA A 107 -10.38 12.91 -12.02
C ALA A 107 -9.90 14.25 -11.40
N GLN A 108 -9.68 14.28 -10.08
CA GLN A 108 -9.12 15.45 -9.37
C GLN A 108 -7.60 15.37 -9.19
N PHE A 109 -6.98 14.22 -9.47
CA PHE A 109 -5.54 14.07 -9.32
C PHE A 109 -4.80 14.81 -10.45
N GLY A 110 -3.55 15.17 -10.17
CA GLY A 110 -2.65 15.76 -11.17
C GLY A 110 -2.36 14.81 -12.33
N GLU A 111 -1.51 15.26 -13.25
CA GLU A 111 -1.12 14.47 -14.42
C GLU A 111 -0.51 13.12 -14.02
N LEU A 112 -0.80 12.09 -14.82
CA LEU A 112 -0.19 10.78 -14.63
C LEU A 112 1.33 10.90 -14.80
N PRO A 113 2.12 10.30 -13.91
CA PRO A 113 3.56 10.29 -14.06
C PRO A 113 3.95 9.58 -15.36
N ALA A 114 5.05 10.02 -15.97
CA ALA A 114 5.65 9.31 -17.09
C ALA A 114 5.93 7.86 -16.68
N GLN A 115 5.77 6.92 -17.62
CA GLN A 115 6.04 5.51 -17.34
C GLN A 115 7.50 5.36 -16.86
N PRO A 116 7.73 4.66 -15.74
CA PRO A 116 9.07 4.48 -15.23
C PRO A 116 9.86 3.57 -16.16
N PRO A 117 11.20 3.65 -16.12
CA PRO A 117 12.04 2.74 -16.87
C PRO A 117 11.75 1.29 -16.47
N ARG A 118 12.01 0.35 -17.39
CA ARG A 118 11.79 -1.08 -17.13
C ARG A 118 12.51 -1.50 -15.83
N PRO A 119 11.90 -2.38 -15.02
CA PRO A 119 12.47 -2.79 -13.73
C PRO A 119 13.91 -3.28 -13.85
N LEU A 120 14.71 -3.01 -12.81
CA LEU A 120 16.06 -3.53 -12.71
C LEU A 120 15.99 -5.06 -12.55
N ARG A 121 16.24 -5.78 -13.64
CA ARG A 121 16.38 -7.24 -13.62
C ARG A 121 17.76 -7.59 -13.08
N LEU A 122 17.83 -7.83 -11.78
CA LEU A 122 19.00 -8.50 -11.20
C LEU A 122 19.00 -9.92 -11.76
N SER A 123 20.04 -10.28 -12.50
CA SER A 123 20.18 -11.50 -13.33
C SER A 123 19.49 -12.74 -12.74
N GLY A 124 18.69 -13.43 -13.57
CA GLY A 124 17.69 -14.41 -13.13
C GLY A 124 18.20 -15.83 -12.88
N PRO A 125 17.39 -16.67 -12.21
CA PRO A 125 17.51 -18.12 -12.43
C PRO A 125 16.18 -18.86 -12.39
N GLU A 126 15.70 -19.43 -13.51
CA GLU A 126 14.77 -20.60 -13.63
C GLU A 126 13.60 -20.72 -12.62
N ALA A 127 12.37 -20.89 -13.10
CA ALA A 127 11.23 -21.04 -12.19
C ALA A 127 11.50 -22.11 -11.11
N ALA A 128 11.03 -21.88 -9.88
CA ALA A 128 11.17 -22.86 -8.82
C ALA A 128 10.68 -24.24 -9.30
N PRO A 129 11.31 -25.36 -8.91
CA PRO A 129 10.93 -26.67 -9.40
C PRO A 129 9.41 -26.93 -9.26
N GLY A 130 8.76 -27.31 -10.36
CA GLY A 130 7.32 -27.54 -10.40
C GLY A 130 6.48 -26.29 -10.70
N PHE A 131 7.09 -25.12 -10.84
CA PHE A 131 6.44 -23.87 -11.21
C PHE A 131 6.88 -23.41 -12.60
N ARG A 132 6.03 -22.61 -13.23
CA ARG A 132 6.28 -22.05 -14.57
C ARG A 132 7.08 -20.75 -14.49
N GLU A 133 6.80 -19.92 -13.50
CA GLU A 133 7.46 -18.64 -13.30
C GLU A 133 7.68 -18.41 -11.80
N THR A 134 8.79 -17.77 -11.46
CA THR A 134 9.02 -17.21 -10.13
C THR A 134 9.23 -15.72 -10.28
N ARG A 135 8.47 -14.92 -9.53
CA ARG A 135 8.58 -13.46 -9.47
C ARG A 135 8.97 -13.02 -8.09
N VAL A 136 9.79 -11.97 -8.01
CA VAL A 136 10.24 -11.42 -6.73
C VAL A 136 9.98 -9.93 -6.70
N TYR A 137 9.23 -9.50 -5.68
CA TYR A 137 8.87 -8.12 -5.44
C TYR A 137 9.44 -7.63 -4.10
N ARG A 138 9.69 -6.33 -3.99
CA ARG A 138 9.85 -5.65 -2.70
C ARG A 138 8.85 -4.51 -2.61
N ILE A 139 8.04 -4.53 -1.56
CA ILE A 139 7.23 -3.37 -1.19
C ILE A 139 8.00 -2.59 -0.15
N LEU A 140 8.34 -1.34 -0.44
CA LEU A 140 9.05 -0.46 0.48
C LEU A 140 8.08 0.46 1.21
N PHE A 141 8.32 0.64 2.50
CA PHE A 141 7.54 1.51 3.37
C PHE A 141 8.46 2.44 4.16
N VAL A 142 7.96 3.64 4.44
CA VAL A 142 8.50 4.52 5.48
C VAL A 142 7.57 4.53 6.69
N ASN A 143 8.05 5.16 7.75
CA ASN A 143 7.47 5.25 9.08
C ASN A 143 7.82 4.05 9.96
N GLU A 144 7.61 4.20 11.25
CA GLU A 144 7.94 3.17 12.24
C GLU A 144 6.83 2.13 12.34
N LEU A 145 7.23 0.86 12.45
CA LEU A 145 6.35 -0.22 12.83
C LEU A 145 6.43 -0.33 14.35
N THR A 146 5.30 -0.15 15.03
CA THR A 146 5.19 -0.29 16.48
C THR A 146 5.09 -1.77 16.88
N GLN A 147 5.29 -2.09 18.16
CA GLN A 147 5.09 -3.45 18.66
C GLN A 147 3.64 -3.92 18.44
N ASP A 148 2.65 -3.09 18.76
CA ASP A 148 1.24 -3.39 18.51
C ASP A 148 0.96 -3.66 17.03
N GLY A 149 1.61 -2.90 16.14
CA GLY A 149 1.52 -3.10 14.70
C GLY A 149 2.12 -4.44 14.27
N LEU A 150 3.28 -4.81 14.82
CA LEU A 150 3.90 -6.11 14.57
C LEU A 150 3.02 -7.26 15.06
N ASP A 151 2.42 -7.14 16.25
CA ASP A 151 1.53 -8.15 16.83
C ASP A 151 0.26 -8.31 15.98
N ALA A 152 -0.31 -7.19 15.50
CA ALA A 152 -1.45 -7.20 14.59
C ALA A 152 -1.13 -7.89 13.26
N LEU A 153 0.05 -7.61 12.66
CA LEU A 153 0.50 -8.29 11.44
C LEU A 153 0.79 -9.77 11.69
N SER A 154 1.44 -10.10 12.80
CA SER A 154 1.71 -11.49 13.20
C SER A 154 0.42 -12.29 13.31
N SER A 155 -0.57 -11.76 14.02
CA SER A 155 -1.88 -12.38 14.15
C SER A 155 -2.61 -12.49 12.81
N GLY A 156 -2.73 -11.39 12.07
CA GLY A 156 -3.47 -11.32 10.81
C GLY A 156 -2.88 -12.19 9.70
N TRP A 157 -1.55 -12.33 9.66
CA TRP A 157 -0.87 -13.18 8.69
C TRP A 157 -0.60 -14.59 9.19
N GLN A 158 -0.83 -14.87 10.48
CA GLN A 158 -0.33 -16.06 11.17
C GLN A 158 1.18 -16.21 10.97
N MET A 159 1.90 -15.09 11.07
CA MET A 159 3.34 -15.00 10.86
C MET A 159 4.06 -15.23 12.20
N PRO A 160 4.88 -16.29 12.33
CA PRO A 160 5.73 -16.42 13.50
C PRO A 160 6.77 -15.30 13.53
N VAL A 161 6.88 -14.62 14.67
CA VAL A 161 7.91 -13.60 14.90
C VAL A 161 9.18 -14.30 15.40
N VAL A 162 10.29 -14.11 14.67
CA VAL A 162 11.56 -14.81 14.89
C VAL A 162 12.66 -13.94 15.48
N GLY A 163 12.38 -12.68 15.77
CA GLY A 163 13.34 -11.78 16.42
C GLY A 163 12.68 -10.54 17.02
N ASP A 164 13.49 -9.77 17.73
CA ASP A 164 13.03 -8.61 18.48
C ASP A 164 12.95 -7.37 17.58
N LEU A 165 11.84 -6.64 17.67
CA LEU A 165 11.63 -5.38 16.98
C LEU A 165 12.66 -4.32 17.39
N VAL A 166 13.15 -4.32 18.64
CA VAL A 166 14.14 -3.32 19.08
C VAL A 166 15.57 -3.70 18.73
N ASP A 167 15.83 -4.93 18.32
CA ASP A 167 17.17 -5.37 17.92
C ASP A 167 17.47 -4.93 16.47
N PRO A 168 18.42 -4.00 16.26
CA PRO A 168 18.76 -3.53 14.93
C PRO A 168 19.49 -4.57 14.07
N GLU A 169 20.04 -5.63 14.65
CA GLU A 169 20.72 -6.71 13.93
C GLU A 169 19.73 -7.70 13.30
N VAL A 170 18.53 -7.80 13.86
CA VAL A 170 17.45 -8.61 13.27
C VAL A 170 16.92 -7.91 12.01
N ARG A 171 17.28 -8.47 10.85
CA ARG A 171 16.84 -7.95 9.54
C ARG A 171 15.51 -8.49 9.07
N ILE A 172 15.11 -9.69 9.51
CA ILE A 172 13.84 -10.33 9.15
C ILE A 172 13.11 -10.66 10.45
N LEU A 173 11.93 -10.08 10.64
CA LEU A 173 11.12 -10.29 11.84
C LEU A 173 10.19 -11.49 11.73
N GLY A 174 9.81 -11.88 10.53
CA GLY A 174 8.94 -13.01 10.30
C GLY A 174 8.78 -13.30 8.83
N ALA A 175 8.36 -14.53 8.54
CA ALA A 175 8.12 -15.02 7.20
C ALA A 175 6.78 -15.75 7.15
N VAL A 176 6.08 -15.60 6.03
CA VAL A 176 4.79 -16.25 5.79
C VAL A 176 4.87 -17.03 4.50
N HIS A 177 4.21 -18.18 4.49
CA HIS A 177 4.02 -19.00 3.32
C HIS A 177 2.55 -19.33 3.14
N ARG A 178 2.05 -19.24 1.91
CA ARG A 178 0.67 -19.53 1.51
C ARG A 178 0.65 -20.21 0.16
N GLN A 179 -0.24 -21.18 0.01
CA GLN A 179 -0.49 -21.84 -1.26
C GLN A 179 -1.95 -21.64 -1.66
N VAL A 180 -2.20 -21.20 -2.89
CA VAL A 180 -3.54 -20.91 -3.41
C VAL A 180 -3.62 -21.38 -4.85
N SER A 181 -4.56 -22.27 -5.17
CA SER A 181 -4.82 -22.72 -6.55
C SER A 181 -3.58 -23.26 -7.30
N GLY A 182 -2.60 -23.81 -6.58
CA GLY A 182 -1.35 -24.32 -7.14
C GLY A 182 -0.20 -23.33 -7.13
N ASP A 183 -0.47 -22.03 -6.98
CA ASP A 183 0.55 -21.00 -6.80
C ASP A 183 1.04 -20.98 -5.35
N CYS A 184 2.31 -20.61 -5.17
CA CYS A 184 2.95 -20.46 -3.88
C CYS A 184 3.39 -19.01 -3.67
N PHE A 185 3.02 -18.45 -2.54
CA PHE A 185 3.35 -17.09 -2.13
C PHE A 185 4.10 -17.12 -0.82
N ARG A 186 5.24 -16.45 -0.79
CA ARG A 186 6.04 -16.26 0.42
C ARG A 186 6.32 -14.78 0.59
N TRP A 187 6.27 -14.27 1.82
CA TRP A 187 6.78 -12.94 2.09
C TRP A 187 7.50 -12.84 3.42
N ASP A 188 8.57 -12.05 3.42
CA ASP A 188 9.38 -11.76 4.60
C ASP A 188 9.19 -10.30 5.03
N LEU A 189 8.90 -10.06 6.31
CA LEU A 189 8.90 -8.72 6.90
C LEU A 189 10.34 -8.34 7.27
N ARG A 190 10.88 -7.37 6.54
CA ARG A 190 12.29 -6.95 6.61
C ARG A 190 12.45 -5.53 7.14
N ARG A 191 13.49 -5.33 7.95
CA ARG A 191 14.09 -4.02 8.21
C ARG A 191 15.08 -3.66 7.09
N VAL A 192 14.88 -2.52 6.42
CA VAL A 192 15.68 -2.14 5.23
C VAL A 192 16.89 -1.29 5.58
N ALA A 193 16.84 -0.50 6.66
CA ALA A 193 17.96 0.30 7.14
C ALA A 193 17.91 0.43 8.68
N ALA A 194 18.94 1.03 9.29
CA ALA A 194 18.99 1.35 10.71
C ALA A 194 18.02 2.48 11.13
N GLY A 195 16.86 2.60 10.47
CA GLY A 195 15.84 3.62 10.71
C GLY A 195 14.42 3.12 10.42
N ALA A 196 13.48 4.06 10.33
CA ALA A 196 12.04 3.85 10.13
C ALA A 196 11.65 3.44 8.69
N ALA A 197 12.34 2.43 8.13
CA ALA A 197 12.09 1.92 6.80
C ALA A 197 11.93 0.40 6.82
N TRP A 198 10.81 -0.07 6.29
CA TRP A 198 10.40 -1.47 6.27
C TRP A 198 10.22 -1.96 4.85
N GLY A 199 10.41 -3.25 4.66
CA GLY A 199 10.26 -3.93 3.38
C GLY A 199 9.44 -5.20 3.54
N LEU A 200 8.63 -5.51 2.53
CA LEU A 200 8.11 -6.86 2.33
C LEU A 200 8.79 -7.46 1.10
N ASP A 201 9.62 -8.49 1.31
CA ASP A 201 10.19 -9.27 0.21
C ASP A 201 9.20 -10.36 -0.16
N VAL A 202 8.52 -10.22 -1.30
CA VAL A 202 7.47 -11.14 -1.74
C VAL A 202 8.00 -12.01 -2.87
N THR A 203 7.92 -13.33 -2.70
CA THR A 203 8.18 -14.32 -3.75
C THR A 203 6.87 -14.95 -4.18
N CYS A 204 6.61 -14.98 -5.48
CA CYS A 204 5.44 -15.60 -6.09
C CYS A 204 5.92 -16.68 -7.06
N ASP A 205 5.71 -17.94 -6.73
CA ASP A 205 5.92 -19.08 -7.61
C ASP A 205 4.59 -19.45 -8.26
N LEU A 206 4.49 -19.26 -9.57
CA LEU A 206 3.26 -19.36 -10.35
C LEU A 206 3.22 -20.65 -11.15
N ALA A 207 2.14 -21.41 -11.01
CA ALA A 207 1.91 -22.65 -11.75
C ALA A 207 1.27 -22.39 -13.13
N GLY A 208 0.52 -21.30 -13.28
CA GLY A 208 -0.22 -20.93 -14.49
C GLY A 208 0.19 -19.59 -15.11
N GLU A 209 -0.55 -19.18 -16.14
CA GLU A 209 -0.36 -17.89 -16.85
C GLU A 209 -1.05 -16.70 -16.17
N ARG A 210 -1.99 -16.99 -15.27
CA ARG A 210 -2.80 -15.99 -14.58
C ARG A 210 -2.04 -15.44 -13.41
N ASP A 211 -1.81 -14.14 -13.38
CA ASP A 211 -1.05 -13.45 -12.33
C ASP A 211 -1.88 -12.45 -11.52
N GLU A 212 -3.20 -12.40 -11.72
CA GLU A 212 -4.08 -11.46 -11.02
C GLU A 212 -4.01 -11.62 -9.49
N ALA A 213 -3.75 -12.84 -9.03
CA ALA A 213 -3.52 -13.16 -7.62
C ALA A 213 -2.30 -12.41 -7.03
N VAL A 214 -1.26 -12.18 -7.83
CA VAL A 214 -0.08 -11.39 -7.43
C VAL A 214 -0.50 -9.94 -7.17
N GLY A 215 -1.23 -9.33 -8.10
CA GLY A 215 -1.73 -7.97 -7.92
C GLY A 215 -2.65 -7.82 -6.69
N VAL A 216 -3.53 -8.81 -6.45
CA VAL A 216 -4.38 -8.83 -5.25
C VAL A 216 -3.56 -8.96 -3.98
N LEU A 217 -2.58 -9.86 -3.95
CA LEU A 217 -1.68 -10.06 -2.80
C LEU A 217 -0.91 -8.77 -2.47
N LEU A 218 -0.26 -8.15 -3.46
CA LEU A 218 0.56 -6.96 -3.24
C LEU A 218 -0.28 -5.78 -2.71
N ARG A 219 -1.50 -5.59 -3.24
CA ARG A 219 -2.43 -4.58 -2.72
C ARG A 219 -2.90 -4.90 -1.30
N GLY A 220 -3.22 -6.17 -1.02
CA GLY A 220 -3.63 -6.64 0.31
C GLY A 220 -2.55 -6.40 1.37
N LEU A 221 -1.31 -6.82 1.08
CA LEU A 221 -0.15 -6.61 1.95
C LEU A 221 0.12 -5.11 2.17
N THR A 222 0.03 -4.30 1.12
CA THR A 222 0.17 -2.84 1.22
C THR A 222 -0.88 -2.24 2.13
N ALA A 223 -2.15 -2.64 1.97
CA ALA A 223 -3.24 -2.16 2.81
C ALA A 223 -3.07 -2.57 4.28
N GLN A 224 -2.63 -3.80 4.55
CA GLN A 224 -2.40 -4.29 5.92
C GLN A 224 -1.24 -3.55 6.60
N MET A 225 -0.14 -3.30 5.88
CA MET A 225 0.96 -2.46 6.39
C MET A 225 0.50 -1.03 6.68
N ARG A 226 -0.31 -0.44 5.79
CA ARG A 226 -0.89 0.91 5.99
C ARG A 226 -1.77 1.01 7.22
N GLN A 227 -2.54 -0.03 7.52
CA GLN A 227 -3.35 -0.07 8.73
C GLN A 227 -2.52 -0.01 10.01
N GLN A 228 -1.22 -0.36 9.96
CA GLN A 228 -0.28 -0.23 11.07
C GLN A 228 0.53 1.07 11.02
N GLY A 229 0.13 2.06 10.21
CA GLY A 229 0.76 3.38 10.14
C GLY A 229 1.92 3.50 9.15
N LEU A 230 2.26 2.44 8.42
CA LEU A 230 3.32 2.47 7.41
C LEU A 230 2.84 3.15 6.13
N ILE A 231 3.74 3.87 5.45
CA ILE A 231 3.40 4.61 4.23
C ILE A 231 4.16 3.97 3.05
N PRO A 232 3.48 3.42 2.04
CA PRO A 232 4.12 2.76 0.92
C PRO A 232 4.88 3.75 0.05
N VAL A 233 6.10 3.37 -0.35
CA VAL A 233 6.98 4.15 -1.21
C VAL A 233 6.93 3.64 -2.65
N THR A 234 7.18 2.35 -2.83
CA THR A 234 7.23 1.68 -4.14
C THR A 234 7.00 0.18 -3.97
N VAL A 235 6.66 -0.46 -5.08
CA VAL A 235 6.69 -1.90 -5.30
C VAL A 235 7.65 -2.14 -6.45
N ASP A 236 8.82 -2.69 -6.17
CA ASP A 236 9.82 -2.99 -7.18
C ASP A 236 9.78 -4.48 -7.54
N ARG A 237 9.94 -4.82 -8.83
CA ARG A 237 10.09 -6.19 -9.30
C ARG A 237 11.57 -6.45 -9.63
N PHE A 238 12.18 -7.43 -8.97
CA PHE A 238 13.57 -7.84 -9.21
C PHE A 238 13.68 -9.03 -10.17
N ARG A 239 12.58 -9.77 -10.30
CA ARG A 239 12.50 -10.98 -11.11
C ARG A 239 11.10 -11.15 -11.67
#